data_AF-A0A1B9PW58-F1
#
_entry.id   AF-A0A1B9PW58-F1
#
_cell.length_a   1.000
_cell.length_b   1.000
_cell.length_c   1.000
_cell.angle_alpha   90.00
_cell.angle_beta   90.00
_cell.angle_gamma   90.00
#
_symmetry.space_group_name_H-M   'P 1'
#
loop_
_entity.id
_entity.type
_entity.pdbx_description
1 polymer ?
#
loop_
_entity_poly.entity_id
_entity_poly.type
_entity_poly.pdbx_seq_one_letter_code
_entity_poly.pdbx_strand_id
1 'polypeptide(L)'
;MQQNEFEVLVKAICVLDGLPQALELLKSNEDTEVAEAAESLTGQFALAEVDGEKRIYHVTLQENEQGEEQEYIEHVMNEGDDLIKFAAWFFETMFELKQKDTYQIAGKTYRQPKRS
;
A
#
# COMPACT_ATOMS: atom_id res chain seq x y z
N MET A 1 -6.95 1.24 -15.83
CA MET A 1 -6.88 -0.24 -15.74
C MET A 1 -8.27 -0.87 -15.79
N GLN A 2 -8.44 -1.99 -16.49
CA GLN A 2 -9.69 -2.79 -16.52
C GLN A 2 -9.78 -3.75 -15.33
N GLN A 3 -10.99 -4.23 -15.00
CA GLN A 3 -11.21 -5.11 -13.84
C GLN A 3 -10.37 -6.40 -13.87
N ASN A 4 -10.21 -7.02 -15.04
CA ASN A 4 -9.39 -8.23 -15.18
C ASN A 4 -7.90 -7.96 -14.96
N GLU A 5 -7.40 -6.82 -15.45
CA GLU A 5 -6.02 -6.38 -15.26
C GLU A 5 -5.75 -6.10 -13.77
N PHE A 6 -6.71 -5.45 -13.10
CA PHE A 6 -6.65 -5.20 -11.67
C PHE A 6 -6.60 -6.49 -10.86
N GLU A 7 -7.43 -7.49 -11.21
CA GLU A 7 -7.41 -8.80 -10.57
C GLU A 7 -6.07 -9.52 -10.71
N VAL A 8 -5.52 -9.53 -11.92
CA VAL A 8 -4.19 -10.13 -12.17
C VAL A 8 -3.12 -9.42 -11.37
N LEU A 9 -3.14 -8.08 -11.34
CA LEU A 9 -2.16 -7.28 -10.61
C LEU A 9 -2.21 -7.53 -9.09
N VAL A 10 -3.40 -7.47 -8.49
CA VAL A 10 -3.57 -7.68 -7.04
C VAL A 10 -3.12 -9.09 -6.64
N LYS A 11 -3.44 -10.11 -7.46
CA LYS A 11 -2.98 -11.48 -7.22
C LYS A 11 -1.47 -11.62 -7.37
N ALA A 12 -0.87 -10.96 -8.35
CA ALA A 12 0.58 -10.95 -8.54
C ALA A 12 1.31 -10.31 -7.36
N ILE A 13 0.80 -9.21 -6.80
CA ILE A 13 1.36 -8.59 -5.59
C ILE A 13 1.32 -9.55 -4.40
N CYS A 14 0.20 -10.27 -4.22
CA CYS A 14 -0.01 -11.17 -3.09
C CYS A 14 0.93 -12.38 -3.02
N VAL A 15 1.68 -12.69 -4.08
CA VAL A 15 2.62 -13.82 -4.12
C VAL A 15 4.08 -13.41 -3.98
N LEU A 16 4.36 -12.12 -3.80
CA LEU A 16 5.71 -11.60 -3.57
C LEU A 16 6.10 -11.72 -2.09
N ASP A 17 7.40 -11.62 -1.80
CA ASP A 17 7.96 -11.83 -0.47
C ASP A 17 7.98 -10.55 0.39
N GLY A 18 7.81 -9.38 -0.21
CA GLY A 18 7.81 -8.13 0.55
C GLY A 18 7.49 -6.87 -0.24
N LEU A 19 7.31 -5.78 0.51
CA LEU A 19 6.91 -4.47 -0.02
C LEU A 19 7.85 -3.96 -1.11
N PRO A 20 9.20 -4.05 -1.00
CA PRO A 20 10.07 -3.56 -2.06
C PRO A 20 9.79 -4.21 -3.42
N GLN A 21 9.57 -5.53 -3.45
CA GLN A 21 9.27 -6.25 -4.69
C GLN A 21 7.88 -5.87 -5.23
N ALA A 22 6.91 -5.67 -4.35
CA ALA A 22 5.58 -5.22 -4.74
C ALA A 22 5.61 -3.82 -5.35
N LEU A 23 6.41 -2.91 -4.78
CA LEU A 23 6.59 -1.57 -5.30
C LEU A 23 7.26 -1.58 -6.68
N GLU A 24 8.30 -2.39 -6.87
CA GLU A 24 8.96 -2.54 -8.18
C GLU A 24 8.02 -3.14 -9.25
N LEU A 25 7.16 -4.10 -8.86
CA LEU A 25 6.12 -4.62 -9.76
C LEU A 25 5.14 -3.52 -10.17
N LEU A 26 4.69 -2.69 -9.23
CA LEU A 26 3.76 -1.59 -9.50
C LEU A 26 4.38 -0.51 -10.39
N LYS A 27 5.64 -0.14 -10.16
CA LYS A 27 6.40 0.81 -11.01
C LYS A 27 6.56 0.33 -12.45
N SER A 28 6.63 -0.99 -12.63
CA SER A 28 6.79 -1.62 -13.95
C SER A 28 5.44 -1.94 -14.60
N ASN A 29 4.32 -1.44 -14.05
CA ASN A 29 3.01 -1.71 -14.59
C ASN A 29 2.79 -1.01 -15.95
N GLU A 30 2.04 -1.65 -16.84
CA GLU A 30 1.70 -1.06 -18.15
C GLU A 30 0.70 0.10 -18.03
N ASP A 31 -0.07 0.15 -16.94
CA ASP A 31 -0.91 1.29 -16.61
C ASP A 31 -0.06 2.40 -15.99
N THR A 32 0.10 3.49 -16.76
CA THR A 32 0.92 4.63 -16.36
C THR A 32 0.48 5.26 -15.05
N GLU A 33 -0.83 5.31 -14.74
CA GLU A 33 -1.31 5.92 -13.49
C GLU A 33 -0.83 5.11 -12.28
N VAL A 34 -0.83 3.77 -12.40
CA VAL A 34 -0.31 2.86 -11.36
C VAL A 34 1.20 3.00 -11.22
N ALA A 35 1.93 3.04 -12.34
CA ALA A 35 3.38 3.16 -12.34
C ALA A 35 3.84 4.49 -11.72
N GLU A 36 3.22 5.60 -12.10
CA GLU A 36 3.54 6.93 -11.57
C GLU A 36 3.19 7.07 -10.09
N ALA A 37 2.03 6.53 -9.67
CA ALA A 37 1.64 6.50 -8.25
C ALA A 37 2.67 5.69 -7.42
N ALA A 38 3.10 4.53 -7.92
CA ALA A 38 4.10 3.71 -7.24
C ALA A 38 5.49 4.37 -7.22
N GLU A 39 5.87 5.06 -8.30
CA GLU A 39 7.14 5.80 -8.35
C GLU A 39 7.17 6.91 -7.31
N SER A 40 6.05 7.64 -7.12
CA SER A 40 5.91 8.71 -6.13
C SER A 40 6.15 8.27 -4.68
N LEU A 41 5.91 6.98 -4.39
CA LEU A 41 6.09 6.39 -3.07
C LEU A 41 7.54 6.00 -2.76
N THR A 42 8.44 6.10 -3.73
CA THR A 42 9.85 5.73 -3.55
C THR A 42 10.50 6.59 -2.48
N GLY A 43 11.09 5.94 -1.48
CA GLY A 43 11.72 6.62 -0.34
C GLY A 43 10.75 7.11 0.73
N GLN A 44 9.44 6.87 0.57
CA GLN A 44 8.41 7.28 1.54
C GLN A 44 8.03 6.16 2.52
N PHE A 45 8.80 5.08 2.59
CA PHE A 45 8.56 3.98 3.55
C PHE A 45 9.63 3.93 4.62
N ALA A 46 9.19 3.81 5.88
CA ALA A 46 10.04 3.65 7.04
C ALA A 46 9.74 2.32 7.76
N LEU A 47 10.78 1.65 8.25
CA LEU A 47 10.66 0.46 9.07
C LEU A 47 11.01 0.79 10.52
N ALA A 48 10.15 0.40 11.46
CA ALA A 48 10.40 0.56 12.88
C ALA A 48 10.01 -0.71 13.65
N GLU A 49 10.74 -1.04 14.70
CA GLU A 49 10.42 -2.18 15.57
C GLU A 49 9.60 -1.69 16.78
N VAL A 50 8.40 -2.25 16.96
CA VAL A 50 7.48 -1.94 18.05
C VAL A 50 6.97 -3.24 18.62
N ASP A 51 7.15 -3.45 19.93
CA ASP A 51 6.75 -4.67 20.64
C ASP A 51 7.29 -5.98 20.01
N GLY A 52 8.49 -5.91 19.40
CA GLY A 52 9.12 -7.05 18.69
C GLY A 52 8.56 -7.31 17.29
N GLU A 53 7.63 -6.49 16.81
CA GLU A 53 7.13 -6.51 15.44
C GLU A 53 7.82 -5.43 14.61
N LYS A 54 8.29 -5.79 13.42
CA LYS A 54 8.77 -4.80 12.46
C LYS A 54 7.58 -4.24 11.69
N ARG A 55 7.27 -2.98 11.91
CA ARG A 55 6.16 -2.26 11.28
C ARG A 55 6.68 -1.40 10.15
N ILE A 56 5.94 -1.39 9.05
CA ILE A 56 6.21 -0.59 7.86
C ILE A 56 5.21 0.56 7.83
N TYR A 57 5.74 1.77 7.75
CA TYR A 57 4.98 3.01 7.71
C TYR A 57 5.19 3.74 6.39
N HIS A 58 4.14 4.39 5.91
CA HIS A 58 4.23 5.41 4.87
C HIS A 58 4.39 6.78 5.52
N VAL A 59 5.37 7.55 5.07
CA VAL A 59 5.73 8.87 5.61
C VAL A 59 5.54 9.91 4.52
N THR A 60 4.70 10.91 4.79
CA THR A 60 4.49 12.05 3.89
C THR A 60 4.73 13.37 4.62
N LEU A 61 5.28 14.34 3.90
CA LEU A 61 5.35 15.72 4.36
C LEU A 61 4.15 16.46 3.77
N GLN A 62 3.32 17.03 4.63
CA GLN A 62 2.18 17.84 4.20
C GLN A 62 2.19 19.17 4.96
N GLU A 63 1.84 20.24 4.27
CA GLU A 63 1.63 21.54 4.90
C GLU A 63 0.31 21.50 5.71
N ASN A 64 0.38 21.87 6.98
CA ASN A 64 -0.80 21.97 7.83
C ASN A 64 -1.57 23.29 7.59
N GLU A 65 -2.71 23.48 8.26
CA GLU A 65 -3.54 24.70 8.13
C GLU A 65 -2.82 26.01 8.52
N GLN A 66 -1.64 25.92 9.14
CA GLN A 66 -0.82 27.05 9.57
C GLN A 66 0.35 27.33 8.60
N GLY A 67 0.48 26.57 7.51
CA GLY A 67 1.59 26.72 6.56
C GLY A 67 2.88 26.04 7.01
N GLU A 68 2.83 25.17 8.02
CA GLU A 68 4.01 24.45 8.53
C GLU A 68 4.07 23.03 7.94
N GLU A 69 5.25 22.63 7.47
CA GLU A 69 5.49 21.25 7.03
C GLU A 69 5.43 20.30 8.23
N GLN A 70 4.54 19.31 8.15
CA GLN A 70 4.37 18.28 9.17
C GLN A 70 4.50 16.89 8.56
N GLU A 71 5.19 16.00 9.27
CA GLU A 71 5.28 14.58 8.94
C GLU A 71 3.98 13.86 9.34
N TYR A 72 3.36 13.21 8.36
CA TYR A 72 2.24 12.29 8.55
C TYR A 72 2.75 10.87 8.38
N ILE A 73 2.54 10.05 9.41
CA ILE A 73 2.99 8.67 9.47
C ILE A 73 1.75 7.77 9.49
N GLU A 74 1.61 6.95 8.47
CA GLU A 74 0.53 5.96 8.36
C GLU A 74 1.08 4.54 8.47
N HIS A 75 0.45 3.70 9.28
CA HIS A 75 0.82 2.28 9.36
C HIS A 75 0.24 1.51 8.18
N VAL A 76 1.10 0.87 7.39
CA VAL A 76 0.69 0.14 6.19
C VAL A 76 0.54 -1.36 6.47
N MET A 77 1.59 -1.98 7.00
CA MET A 77 1.62 -3.41 7.35
C MET A 77 2.81 -3.74 8.25
N ASN A 78 2.89 -4.96 8.77
CA ASN A 78 4.11 -5.48 9.40
C ASN A 78 4.97 -6.26 8.40
N GLU A 79 6.26 -6.38 8.64
CA GLU A 79 7.13 -7.28 7.88
C GLU A 79 6.62 -8.73 8.05
N GLY A 80 6.51 -9.46 6.93
CA GLY A 80 5.99 -10.82 6.91
C GLY A 80 4.45 -10.93 6.92
N ASP A 81 3.73 -9.80 7.00
CA ASP A 81 2.30 -9.80 6.71
C ASP A 81 2.03 -10.12 5.23
N ASP A 82 0.81 -10.58 4.98
CA ASP A 82 0.29 -10.76 3.63
C ASP A 82 0.24 -9.41 2.88
N LEU A 83 0.86 -9.35 1.71
CA LEU A 83 0.93 -8.14 0.87
C LEU A 83 -0.44 -7.65 0.38
N ILE A 84 -1.51 -8.40 0.59
CA ILE A 84 -2.87 -7.87 0.41
C ILE A 84 -3.12 -6.61 1.24
N LYS A 85 -2.48 -6.46 2.41
CA LYS A 85 -2.58 -5.24 3.21
C LYS A 85 -1.99 -4.04 2.47
N PHE A 86 -0.77 -4.20 1.95
CA PHE A 86 -0.13 -3.17 1.13
C PHE A 86 -0.91 -2.87 -0.15
N ALA A 87 -1.37 -3.90 -0.87
CA ALA A 87 -2.17 -3.70 -2.08
C ALA A 87 -3.46 -2.92 -1.78
N ALA A 88 -4.18 -3.32 -0.74
CA ALA A 88 -5.42 -2.65 -0.35
C ALA A 88 -5.18 -1.20 0.07
N TRP A 89 -4.13 -0.93 0.86
CA TRP A 89 -3.73 0.43 1.23
C TRP A 89 -3.35 1.26 -0.02
N PHE A 90 -2.50 0.73 -0.90
CA PHE A 90 -2.05 1.44 -2.10
C PHE A 90 -3.23 1.87 -2.99
N PHE A 91 -4.15 0.95 -3.26
CA PHE A 91 -5.30 1.23 -4.12
C PHE A 91 -6.35 2.13 -3.45
N GLU A 92 -6.46 2.11 -2.13
CA GLU A 92 -7.30 3.07 -1.40
C GLU A 92 -6.70 4.47 -1.42
N THR A 93 -5.41 4.60 -1.08
CA THR A 93 -4.74 5.89 -0.97
C THR A 93 -4.54 6.57 -2.32
N MET A 94 -4.20 5.82 -3.37
CA MET A 94 -3.87 6.39 -4.68
C MET A 94 -5.06 6.46 -5.65
N PHE A 95 -6.08 5.62 -5.46
CA PHE A 95 -7.18 5.47 -6.41
C PHE A 95 -8.56 5.48 -5.75
N GLU A 96 -8.65 5.74 -4.44
CA GLU A 96 -9.89 5.76 -3.66
C GLU A 96 -10.70 4.45 -3.75
N LEU A 97 -10.04 3.33 -4.05
CA LEU A 97 -10.67 2.02 -4.09
C LEU A 97 -10.85 1.49 -2.67
N LYS A 98 -12.06 1.01 -2.35
CA LYS A 98 -12.32 0.46 -1.02
C LYS A 98 -11.44 -0.76 -0.81
N GLN A 99 -10.72 -0.81 0.32
CA GLN A 99 -9.87 -1.96 0.67
C GLN A 99 -10.60 -3.31 0.53
N LYS A 100 -11.88 -3.35 0.93
CA LYS A 100 -12.72 -4.55 0.83
C LYS A 100 -12.75 -5.12 -0.60
N ASP A 101 -12.80 -4.27 -1.61
CA ASP A 101 -12.92 -4.67 -3.00
C ASP A 101 -11.61 -5.31 -3.48
N THR A 102 -10.46 -4.72 -3.11
CA THR A 102 -9.12 -5.31 -3.34
C THR A 102 -8.98 -6.69 -2.70
N TYR A 103 -9.43 -6.85 -1.45
CA TYR A 103 -9.43 -8.15 -0.77
C TYR A 103 -10.31 -9.19 -1.48
N GLN A 104 -11.53 -8.81 -1.86
CA GLN A 104 -12.46 -9.72 -2.53
C GLN A 104 -11.91 -10.22 -3.86
N ILE A 105 -11.27 -9.35 -4.64
CA ILE A 105 -10.62 -9.67 -5.92
C ILE A 105 -9.46 -10.66 -5.73
N ALA A 106 -8.69 -10.51 -4.64
CA ALA A 106 -7.65 -11.46 -4.27
C ALA A 106 -8.20 -12.82 -3.76
N GLY A 107 -9.52 -12.96 -3.62
CA GLY A 107 -10.15 -14.12 -2.98
C GLY A 107 -9.89 -14.19 -1.47
N LYS A 108 -9.54 -13.06 -0.83
CA LYS A 108 -9.18 -12.97 0.58
C LYS A 108 -10.30 -12.31 1.39
N THR A 109 -10.37 -12.66 2.67
CA THR A 109 -11.36 -12.07 3.59
C THR A 109 -10.81 -10.78 4.18
N TYR A 110 -11.48 -9.66 3.91
CA TYR A 110 -11.18 -8.39 4.57
C TYR A 110 -11.60 -8.45 6.04
N ARG A 111 -10.66 -8.19 6.94
CA ARG A 111 -10.93 -7.95 8.35
C ARG A 111 -10.66 -6.49 8.64
N GLN A 112 -11.71 -5.74 8.92
CA GLN A 112 -11.59 -4.34 9.28
C GLN A 112 -10.67 -4.21 10.51
N PRO A 113 -9.64 -3.36 10.47
CA PRO A 113 -8.81 -3.09 11.64
C PRO A 113 -9.71 -2.59 12.77
N LYS A 114 -9.49 -3.09 13.99
CA LYS A 114 -10.18 -2.53 15.15
C LYS A 114 -9.73 -1.07 15.27
N ARG A 115 -10.69 -0.13 15.29
CA ARG A 115 -10.41 1.26 15.67
C ARG A 115 -9.87 1.22 17.10
N SER A 116 -8.57 1.48 17.26
CA SER A 116 -7.92 1.73 18.55
C SER A 116 -8.15 3.16 18.97
#